data_AF-A0A7V8BK98-F1
#
_entry.id   AF-A0A7V8BK98-F1
#
_cell.length_a   1.000
_cell.length_b   1.000
_cell.length_c   1.000
_cell.angle_alpha   90.00
_cell.angle_beta   90.00
_cell.angle_gamma   90.00
#
_symmetry.space_group_name_H-M   'P 1'
#
loop_
_entity.id
_entity.type
_entity.pdbx_description
1 polymer ?
#
loop_
_entity_poly.entity_id
_entity_poly.type
_entity_poly.pdbx_seq_one_letter_code
_entity_poly.pdbx_strand_id
1 'polypeptide(L)'
;MSAGMTPQEIVSELDRHIVGQQAAKRAVAIALRNRWRRQQVEEKLRGEITPKNILMIGPTGVGKTEIARRLARLADAPFIKVEATKFTEVGYVGKDVDAIVRDLADMAVKREREAAMQRQRARAEDAAEE
;
A
#
# COMPACT_ATOMS: atom_id res chain seq x y z
N MET A 1 7.51 8.04 -9.65
CA MET A 1 7.02 6.65 -9.76
C MET A 1 8.18 5.69 -9.55
N SER A 2 8.17 4.87 -8.49
CA SER A 2 9.10 3.73 -8.33
C SER A 2 8.66 2.49 -9.15
N ALA A 3 7.89 2.71 -10.23
CA ALA A 3 7.15 1.66 -10.93
C ALA A 3 8.05 0.60 -11.57
N GLY A 4 9.36 0.81 -11.66
CA GLY A 4 10.31 -0.14 -12.25
C GLY A 4 10.91 -1.16 -11.29
N MET A 5 10.75 -1.04 -9.96
CA MET A 5 11.53 -1.84 -9.02
C MET A 5 11.35 -3.35 -9.26
N THR A 6 12.48 -4.04 -9.35
CA THR A 6 12.57 -5.48 -9.42
C THR A 6 12.25 -6.10 -8.06
N PRO A 7 11.84 -7.38 -8.00
CA PRO A 7 11.62 -8.05 -6.73
C PRO A 7 12.84 -8.01 -5.80
N GLN A 8 14.06 -8.06 -6.34
CA GLN A 8 15.30 -8.00 -5.56
C GLN A 8 15.50 -6.62 -4.92
N GLU A 9 15.27 -5.54 -5.66
CA GLU A 9 15.34 -4.17 -5.12
C GLU A 9 14.29 -3.94 -4.03
N ILE A 10 13.07 -4.46 -4.21
CA ILE A 10 12.03 -4.36 -3.18
C ILE A 10 12.44 -5.10 -1.90
N VAL A 11 12.99 -6.32 -2.02
CA VAL A 11 13.48 -7.06 -0.85
C VAL A 11 14.63 -6.31 -0.17
N SER A 12 15.57 -5.77 -0.94
CA SER A 12 16.71 -5.00 -0.41
C SER A 12 16.25 -3.75 0.35
N GLU A 13 15.24 -3.04 -0.15
CA GLU A 13 14.67 -1.89 0.57
C GLU A 13 13.94 -2.32 1.84
N LEU A 14 13.23 -3.46 1.81
CA LEU A 14 12.59 -4.02 3.01
C LEU A 14 13.61 -4.52 4.05
N ASP A 15 14.79 -4.99 3.62
CA ASP A 15 15.88 -5.42 4.52
C ASP A 15 16.42 -4.27 5.38
N ARG A 16 16.31 -3.00 4.92
CA ARG A 16 16.70 -1.82 5.70
C ARG A 16 15.83 -1.56 6.93
N HIS A 17 14.64 -2.14 6.98
CA HIS A 17 13.64 -1.87 8.02
C HIS A 17 13.18 -3.10 8.79
N ILE A 18 13.22 -4.28 8.15
CA ILE A 18 12.75 -5.53 8.74
C ILE A 18 13.94 -6.49 8.79
N VAL A 19 14.27 -7.03 9.96
CA VAL A 19 15.31 -8.07 10.08
C VAL A 19 14.68 -9.45 9.82
N GLY A 20 15.33 -10.28 9.01
CA GLY A 20 14.86 -11.64 8.69
C GLY A 20 13.60 -11.67 7.80
N GLN A 21 12.69 -12.62 8.03
CA GLN A 21 11.41 -12.76 7.32
C GLN A 21 11.49 -12.85 5.78
N GLN A 22 12.53 -13.52 5.27
CA GLN A 22 12.85 -13.54 3.83
C GLN A 22 11.72 -14.07 2.95
N ALA A 23 11.00 -15.10 3.39
CA ALA A 23 9.85 -15.63 2.64
C ALA A 23 8.73 -14.59 2.49
N ALA A 24 8.41 -13.85 3.57
CA ALA A 24 7.38 -12.82 3.55
C ALA A 24 7.79 -11.63 2.66
N LYS A 25 9.06 -11.19 2.74
CA LYS A 25 9.60 -10.13 1.86
C LYS A 25 9.51 -10.51 0.38
N ARG A 26 9.90 -11.72 0.02
CA ARG A 26 9.80 -12.22 -1.35
C ARG A 26 8.35 -12.27 -1.83
N ALA A 27 7.44 -12.77 -1.00
CA ALA A 27 6.01 -12.86 -1.34
C ALA A 27 5.42 -11.47 -1.66
N VAL A 28 5.69 -10.47 -0.81
CA VAL A 28 5.19 -9.11 -1.06
C VAL A 28 5.86 -8.43 -2.24
N ALA A 29 7.16 -8.68 -2.47
CA ALA A 29 7.89 -8.15 -3.61
C ALA A 29 7.33 -8.68 -4.94
N ILE A 30 6.99 -9.98 -5.00
CA ILE A 30 6.35 -10.60 -6.17
C ILE A 30 4.95 -10.01 -6.38
N ALA A 31 4.14 -9.88 -5.33
CA ALA A 31 2.80 -9.32 -5.44
C ALA A 31 2.83 -7.86 -5.96
N LEU A 32 3.77 -7.04 -5.48
CA LEU A 32 3.96 -5.68 -5.99
C LEU A 32 4.44 -5.69 -7.44
N ARG A 33 5.43 -6.51 -7.80
CA ARG A 33 5.92 -6.62 -9.18
C ARG A 33 4.84 -7.09 -10.15
N ASN A 34 3.94 -7.96 -9.72
CA ASN A 34 2.83 -8.43 -10.54
C ASN A 34 1.84 -7.29 -10.88
N ARG A 35 1.69 -6.27 -10.02
CA ARG A 35 0.90 -5.07 -10.36
C ARG A 35 1.52 -4.29 -11.52
N TRP A 36 2.84 -4.12 -11.51
CA TRP A 36 3.55 -3.51 -12.63
C TRP A 36 3.44 -4.36 -13.90
N ARG A 37 3.66 -5.67 -13.81
CA ARG A 37 3.53 -6.59 -14.96
C ARG A 37 2.13 -6.53 -15.58
N ARG A 38 1.08 -6.45 -14.76
CA ARG A 38 -0.30 -6.27 -15.22
C ARG A 38 -0.48 -4.98 -16.02
N GLN A 39 0.25 -3.90 -15.73
CA GLN A 39 0.18 -2.67 -16.53
C GLN A 39 0.87 -2.81 -17.90
N GLN A 40 1.76 -3.80 -18.06
CA GLN A 40 2.50 -4.04 -19.30
C GLN A 40 1.77 -4.97 -20.29
N VAL A 41 0.69 -5.63 -19.87
CA VAL A 41 -0.10 -6.47 -20.79
C VAL A 41 -1.14 -5.66 -21.56
N GLU A 42 -1.69 -6.24 -22.63
CA GLU A 42 -2.77 -5.64 -23.42
C GLU A 42 -4.04 -5.40 -22.60
N GLU A 43 -4.78 -4.34 -22.90
CA GLU A 43 -5.94 -3.88 -22.12
C GLU A 43 -6.99 -4.99 -21.90
N LYS A 44 -7.26 -5.80 -22.93
CA LYS A 44 -8.23 -6.91 -22.85
C LYS A 44 -7.86 -7.92 -21.76
N LEU A 45 -6.57 -8.20 -21.59
CA LEU A 45 -6.04 -9.14 -20.58
C LEU A 45 -5.91 -8.50 -19.19
N ARG A 46 -5.84 -7.16 -19.08
CA ARG A 46 -5.68 -6.47 -17.78
C ARG A 46 -6.84 -6.72 -16.82
N GLY A 47 -8.06 -6.82 -17.35
CA GLY A 47 -9.27 -7.08 -16.56
C GLY A 47 -9.29 -8.49 -15.95
N GLU A 48 -8.70 -9.48 -16.65
CA GLU A 48 -8.69 -10.88 -16.25
C GLU A 48 -7.64 -11.20 -15.17
N ILE A 49 -6.58 -10.38 -15.08
CA ILE A 49 -5.50 -10.57 -14.11
C ILE A 49 -5.90 -9.96 -12.75
N THR A 50 -6.27 -10.83 -11.82
CA THR A 50 -6.59 -10.45 -10.45
C THR A 50 -5.35 -10.27 -9.57
N PRO A 51 -5.37 -9.36 -8.58
CA PRO A 51 -4.29 -9.22 -7.61
C PRO A 51 -4.02 -10.53 -6.84
N LYS A 52 -2.74 -10.82 -6.60
CA LYS A 52 -2.33 -11.95 -5.75
C LYS A 52 -2.32 -11.52 -4.28
N ASN A 53 -3.43 -11.76 -3.59
CA ASN A 53 -3.57 -11.49 -2.15
C ASN A 53 -2.65 -12.40 -1.32
N ILE A 54 -2.21 -11.91 -0.16
CA ILE A 54 -1.23 -12.58 0.70
C ILE A 54 -1.83 -12.83 2.07
N LEU A 55 -1.72 -14.07 2.55
CA LEU A 55 -1.97 -14.45 3.94
C LEU A 55 -0.62 -14.63 4.65
N MET A 56 -0.35 -13.84 5.68
CA MET A 56 0.87 -13.96 6.50
C MET A 56 0.57 -14.75 7.78
N ILE A 57 1.27 -15.87 7.97
CA ILE A 57 1.12 -16.74 9.14
C ILE A 57 2.37 -16.61 10.02
N GLY A 58 2.19 -16.37 11.31
CA GLY A 58 3.28 -16.27 12.29
C GLY A 58 2.85 -15.60 13.60
N PRO A 59 3.67 -15.66 14.66
CA PRO A 59 3.33 -15.09 15.98
C PRO A 59 3.28 -13.55 15.95
N THR A 60 2.74 -12.94 17.01
CA THR A 60 2.74 -11.47 17.15
C THR A 60 4.18 -10.94 17.25
N GLY A 61 4.39 -9.66 16.91
CA GLY A 61 5.71 -9.02 17.03
C GLY A 61 6.75 -9.33 15.93
N VAL A 62 6.55 -10.35 15.08
CA VAL A 62 7.55 -10.73 14.05
C VAL A 62 7.63 -9.82 12.80
N GLY A 63 6.90 -8.69 12.80
CA GLY A 63 6.98 -7.70 11.71
C GLY A 63 5.97 -7.86 10.57
N LYS A 64 4.93 -8.72 10.69
CA LYS A 64 3.88 -8.89 9.65
C LYS A 64 3.29 -7.56 9.17
N THR A 65 2.82 -6.75 10.12
CA THR A 65 2.23 -5.43 9.82
C THR A 65 3.27 -4.44 9.29
N GLU A 66 4.51 -4.52 9.77
CA GLU A 66 5.57 -3.60 9.35
C GLU A 66 6.00 -3.87 7.90
N ILE A 67 6.06 -5.14 7.47
CA ILE A 67 6.29 -5.50 6.08
C ILE A 67 5.22 -4.87 5.17
N ALA A 68 3.94 -5.00 5.52
CA ALA A 68 2.86 -4.43 4.74
C ALA A 68 2.90 -2.88 4.71
N ARG A 69 3.16 -2.25 5.86
CA ARG A 69 3.28 -0.80 5.99
C ARG A 69 4.45 -0.25 5.16
N ARG A 70 5.62 -0.89 5.22
CA ARG A 70 6.81 -0.49 4.47
C ARG A 70 6.65 -0.69 2.98
N LEU A 71 6.03 -1.79 2.57
CA LEU A 71 5.69 -2.03 1.17
C LEU A 71 4.80 -0.92 0.61
N ALA A 72 3.77 -0.50 1.35
CA ALA A 72 2.88 0.57 0.90
C ALA A 72 3.61 1.91 0.78
N ARG A 73 4.51 2.24 1.71
CA ARG A 73 5.36 3.44 1.61
C ARG A 73 6.27 3.40 0.38
N LEU A 74 6.92 2.26 0.13
CA LEU A 74 7.82 2.05 -1.01
C LEU A 74 7.08 2.18 -2.36
N ALA A 75 5.86 1.65 -2.41
CA ALA A 75 5.00 1.73 -3.58
C ALA A 75 4.29 3.09 -3.74
N ASP A 76 4.50 4.03 -2.82
CA ASP A 76 3.68 5.24 -2.66
C ASP A 76 2.18 4.91 -2.83
N ALA A 77 1.68 4.00 -2.00
CA ALA A 77 0.31 3.48 -2.03
C ALA A 77 -0.47 3.85 -0.75
N PRO A 78 -1.77 4.14 -0.82
CA PRO A 78 -2.60 4.32 0.36
C PRO A 78 -2.66 3.01 1.17
N PHE A 79 -2.70 3.12 2.50
CA PHE A 79 -2.57 1.96 3.39
C PHE A 79 -3.42 2.11 4.65
N ILE A 80 -4.24 1.12 4.93
CA ILE A 80 -5.03 1.03 6.17
C ILE A 80 -4.72 -0.27 6.91
N LYS A 81 -4.81 -0.24 8.25
CA LYS A 81 -4.79 -1.42 9.11
C LYS A 81 -6.18 -1.55 9.74
N VAL A 82 -6.83 -2.69 9.52
CA VAL A 82 -8.12 -3.01 10.13
C VAL A 82 -8.02 -4.33 10.87
N GLU A 83 -8.77 -4.48 11.96
CA GLU A 83 -8.86 -5.72 12.74
C GLU A 83 -10.17 -6.42 12.38
N ALA A 84 -10.09 -7.68 11.95
CA ALA A 84 -11.24 -8.42 11.44
C ALA A 84 -12.33 -8.64 12.50
N THR A 85 -11.94 -8.78 13.77
CA THR A 85 -12.87 -8.99 14.90
C THR A 85 -13.81 -7.81 15.14
N LYS A 86 -13.48 -6.61 14.63
CA LYS A 86 -14.35 -5.42 14.70
C LYS A 86 -15.67 -5.57 13.95
N PHE A 87 -15.75 -6.54 13.03
CA PHE A 87 -16.95 -6.79 12.22
C PHE A 87 -17.77 -7.99 12.72
N THR A 88 -17.30 -8.68 13.76
CA THR A 88 -17.94 -9.89 14.30
C THR A 88 -18.47 -9.72 15.72
N GLU A 89 -18.15 -8.61 16.40
CA GLU A 89 -18.64 -8.36 17.77
C GLU A 89 -20.17 -8.19 17.78
N VAL A 90 -20.80 -9.07 18.58
CA VAL A 90 -22.25 -9.26 18.67
C VAL A 90 -22.90 -8.05 19.34
N GLY A 91 -23.88 -7.41 18.68
CA GLY A 91 -24.83 -6.55 19.37
C GLY A 91 -24.61 -5.03 19.29
N TYR A 92 -24.17 -4.50 18.15
CA TYR A 92 -24.50 -3.12 17.78
C TYR A 92 -24.57 -3.04 16.27
N VAL A 93 -25.30 -2.08 15.74
CA VAL A 93 -25.29 -1.74 14.31
C VAL A 93 -23.84 -1.33 13.97
N GLY A 94 -23.02 -2.31 13.60
CA GLY A 94 -21.56 -2.20 13.56
C GLY A 94 -21.07 -1.33 12.42
N LYS A 95 -19.78 -1.01 12.43
CA LYS A 95 -19.10 -0.41 11.28
C LYS A 95 -19.21 -1.37 10.10
N ASP A 96 -19.85 -0.91 9.05
CA ASP A 96 -20.00 -1.58 7.77
C ASP A 96 -18.63 -1.99 7.16
N VAL A 97 -18.53 -3.16 6.55
CA VAL A 97 -17.32 -3.63 5.85
C VAL A 97 -16.89 -2.66 4.75
N ASP A 98 -17.85 -1.93 4.15
CA ASP A 98 -17.55 -0.90 3.15
C ASP A 98 -16.78 0.29 3.75
N ALA A 99 -16.79 0.45 5.08
CA ALA A 99 -15.95 1.43 5.76
C ALA A 99 -14.44 1.20 5.49
N ILE A 100 -14.02 -0.05 5.28
CA ILE A 100 -12.62 -0.37 4.93
C ILE A 100 -12.23 0.35 3.63
N VAL A 101 -13.08 0.28 2.61
CA VAL A 101 -12.80 0.91 1.31
C VAL A 101 -12.91 2.43 1.40
N ARG A 102 -13.89 2.95 2.16
CA ARG A 102 -14.05 4.39 2.41
C ARG A 102 -12.83 4.98 3.11
N ASP A 103 -12.36 4.37 4.20
CA ASP A 103 -11.18 4.81 4.95
C ASP A 103 -9.93 4.79 4.06
N LEU A 104 -9.78 3.78 3.19
CA LEU A 104 -8.68 3.71 2.23
C LEU A 104 -8.73 4.84 1.20
N ALA A 105 -9.93 5.16 0.69
CA ALA A 105 -10.14 6.25 -0.25
C ALA A 105 -9.84 7.61 0.39
N ASP A 106 -10.30 7.84 1.63
CA ASP A 106 -10.02 9.06 2.38
C ASP A 106 -8.51 9.26 2.59
N MET A 107 -7.79 8.18 2.91
CA MET A 107 -6.33 8.21 3.00
C MET A 107 -5.66 8.55 1.66
N ALA A 108 -6.17 8.03 0.55
CA ALA A 108 -5.65 8.35 -0.78
C ALA A 108 -5.89 9.84 -1.13
N VAL A 109 -7.09 10.36 -0.88
CA VAL A 109 -7.45 11.76 -1.12
C VAL A 109 -6.58 12.69 -0.27
N LYS A 110 -6.43 12.38 1.03
CA LYS A 110 -5.57 13.16 1.93
C LYS A 110 -4.13 13.23 1.40
N ARG A 111 -3.57 12.08 0.99
CA ARG A 111 -2.21 12.01 0.46
C ARG A 111 -2.04 12.83 -0.82
N GLU A 112 -2.99 12.72 -1.75
CA GLU A 112 -2.91 13.49 -3.01
C GLU A 112 -3.05 14.99 -2.76
N ARG A 113 -3.91 15.40 -1.82
CA ARG A 113 -4.00 16.81 -1.39
C ARG A 113 -2.69 17.32 -0.83
N GLU A 114 -2.05 16.57 0.07
CA GLU A 114 -0.74 16.93 0.62
C GLU A 114 0.33 17.05 -0.47
N ALA A 115 0.39 16.09 -1.40
CA ALA A 115 1.33 16.13 -2.53
C ALA A 115 1.04 17.29 -3.51
N ALA A 116 -0.24 17.63 -3.74
CA ALA A 116 -0.63 18.76 -4.57
C ALA A 116 -0.28 20.11 -3.90
N MET A 117 -0.55 20.25 -2.61
CA MET A 117 -0.17 21.45 -1.84
C MET A 117 1.34 21.69 -1.87
N GLN A 118 2.15 20.64 -1.69
CA GLN A 118 3.61 20.78 -1.78
C GLN A 118 4.08 21.19 -3.18
N ARG A 119 3.50 20.63 -4.25
CA ARG A 119 3.85 21.02 -5.63
C ARG A 119 3.53 22.48 -5.95
N GLN A 120 2.44 23.00 -5.39
CA GLN A 120 2.00 24.38 -5.63
C GLN A 120 2.66 25.40 -4.69
N ARG A 121 3.36 24.95 -3.65
CA ARG A 121 3.94 25.84 -2.64
C ARG A 121 4.91 26.87 -3.22
N ALA A 122 5.82 26.45 -4.09
CA ALA A 122 6.76 27.37 -4.74
C ALA A 122 6.05 28.46 -5.56
N ARG A 123 5.05 28.08 -6.36
CA ARG A 123 4.26 29.04 -7.14
C ARG A 123 3.43 29.98 -6.27
N ALA A 124 2.96 29.50 -5.12
CA ALA A 124 2.21 30.30 -4.16
C ALA A 124 3.13 31.30 -3.41
N GLU A 125 4.38 30.92 -3.16
CA GLU A 125 5.42 31.81 -2.60
C GLU A 125 5.78 32.91 -3.61
N ASP A 126 6.06 32.56 -4.88
CA ASP A 126 6.35 33.54 -5.94
C ASP A 126 5.20 34.55 -6.14
N ALA A 127 3.95 34.07 -6.18
CA ALA A 127 2.77 34.93 -6.36
C ALA A 127 2.40 35.79 -5.14
N ALA A 128 3.01 35.53 -3.98
CA ALA A 128 2.83 36.35 -2.78
C ALA A 128 3.88 37.46 -2.64
N GLU A 129 4.98 37.38 -3.41
CA GLU A 129 6.04 38.40 -3.47
C GLU A 129 5.76 39.49 -4.53
N GLU A 130 4.86 39.25 -5.48
CA GLU A 130 4.31 40.24 -6.43
C GLU A 130 3.12 41.04 -5.85
#